data_AF-A0A7J3BDB1-F1
#
_entry.id   AF-A0A7J3BDB1-F1
#
_cell.length_a   1.000
_cell.length_b   1.000
_cell.length_c   1.000
_cell.angle_alpha   90.00
_cell.angle_beta   90.00
_cell.angle_gamma   90.00
#
_symmetry.space_group_name_H-M   'P 1'
#
loop_
_entity.id
_entity.type
_entity.pdbx_description
1 polymer ?
#
loop_
_entity_poly.entity_id
_entity_poly.type
_entity_poly.pdbx_seq_one_letter_code
_entity_poly.pdbx_strand_id
1 'polypeptide(L)'
;MLFIDGDHSYRGVKKDFDMYSNLIKSGIIAFHDITPHDRTHDPKGVVRVVDFWNEIKESYRYLEIVEDKKQGWGGIGVLFV
;
A
#
# COMPACT_ATOMS: atom_id res chain seq x y z
N MET A 1 -10.64 -8.57 -7.46
CA MET A 1 -10.05 -7.73 -6.40
C MET A 1 -8.78 -8.40 -5.93
N LEU A 2 -7.69 -7.64 -5.81
CA LEU A 2 -6.46 -8.05 -5.15
C LEU A 2 -6.29 -7.18 -3.90
N PHE A 3 -5.94 -7.78 -2.77
CA PHE A 3 -5.63 -7.04 -1.54
C PHE A 3 -4.24 -7.48 -1.05
N ILE A 4 -3.32 -6.53 -0.94
CA ILE A 4 -1.92 -6.73 -0.57
C ILE A 4 -1.72 -6.24 0.87
N ASP A 5 -1.57 -7.20 1.77
CA ASP A 5 -1.36 -7.01 3.21
C ASP A 5 -0.50 -8.17 3.77
N GLY A 6 0.61 -8.45 3.08
CA GLY A 6 1.52 -9.54 3.40
C GLY A 6 2.81 -9.02 4.03
N ASP A 7 3.90 -9.11 3.28
CA ASP A 7 5.20 -8.58 3.69
C ASP A 7 5.21 -7.06 3.50
N HIS A 8 5.22 -6.32 4.61
CA HIS A 8 5.20 -4.86 4.63
C HIS A 8 6.53 -4.19 4.26
N SER A 9 7.56 -4.96 3.91
CA SER A 9 8.76 -4.40 3.29
C SER A 9 8.48 -3.95 1.86
N TYR A 10 9.23 -2.95 1.38
CA TYR A 10 9.11 -2.46 0.01
C TYR A 10 9.27 -3.60 -1.01
N ARG A 11 10.25 -4.50 -0.78
CA ARG A 11 10.51 -5.63 -1.68
C ARG A 11 9.37 -6.66 -1.64
N GLY A 12 8.78 -6.90 -0.47
CA GLY A 12 7.64 -7.77 -0.28
C GLY A 12 6.43 -7.29 -1.08
N VAL A 13 5.96 -6.08 -0.78
CA VAL A 13 4.81 -5.47 -1.47
C VAL A 13 5.03 -5.37 -2.97
N LYS A 14 6.21 -4.91 -3.41
CA LYS A 14 6.50 -4.82 -4.85
C LYS A 14 6.43 -6.19 -5.53
N LYS A 15 6.96 -7.23 -4.88
CA LYS A 15 6.91 -8.59 -5.42
C LYS A 15 5.48 -9.09 -5.54
N ASP A 16 4.65 -8.88 -4.52
CA ASP A 16 3.23 -9.27 -4.56
C ASP A 16 2.49 -8.52 -5.67
N PHE A 17 2.73 -7.22 -5.83
CA PHE A 17 2.17 -6.44 -6.91
C PHE A 17 2.60 -6.95 -8.29
N ASP A 18 3.90 -7.14 -8.52
CA ASP A 18 4.45 -7.61 -9.79
C ASP A 18 3.90 -8.99 -10.18
N MET A 19 3.73 -9.88 -9.19
CA MET A 19 3.22 -11.25 -9.41
C MET A 19 1.72 -11.28 -9.71
N TYR A 20 0.91 -10.51 -8.98
CA TYR A 20 -0.54 -10.72 -8.96
C TYR A 20 -1.35 -9.62 -9.65
N SER A 21 -0.83 -8.40 -9.82
CA SER A 21 -1.57 -7.28 -10.41
C SER A 21 -2.12 -7.59 -11.81
N ASN A 22 -1.31 -8.25 -12.64
CA ASN A 22 -1.68 -8.62 -14.01
C ASN A 22 -2.82 -9.64 -14.12
N LEU A 23 -3.16 -10.32 -13.03
CA LEU A 23 -4.30 -11.23 -12.95
C LEU A 23 -5.63 -10.47 -12.82
N ILE A 24 -5.60 -9.20 -12.40
CA ILE A 24 -6.77 -8.34 -12.30
C ILE A 24 -6.90 -7.56 -13.62
N LYS A 25 -7.76 -8.05 -14.51
CA LYS A 25 -8.02 -7.41 -15.83
C LYS A 25 -8.97 -6.22 -15.77
N SER A 26 -9.86 -6.22 -14.79
CA SER A 26 -10.73 -5.09 -14.45
C SER A 26 -11.12 -5.23 -12.99
N GLY A 27 -10.98 -4.17 -12.21
CA GLY A 27 -11.35 -4.16 -10.80
C GLY A 27 -10.45 -3.27 -9.97
N ILE A 28 -10.12 -3.75 -8.78
CA ILE A 28 -9.31 -2.99 -7.82
C ILE A 28 -8.15 -3.81 -7.28
N ILE A 29 -7.06 -3.09 -6.98
CA ILE A 29 -5.91 -3.56 -6.22
C ILE A 29 -5.80 -2.65 -5.00
N ALA A 30 -5.90 -3.22 -3.80
CA ALA A 30 -5.83 -2.47 -2.54
C ALA A 30 -4.56 -2.83 -1.76
N PHE A 31 -4.01 -1.84 -1.05
CA PHE A 31 -2.79 -1.91 -0.24
C PHE A 31 -3.10 -1.49 1.19
N HIS A 32 -2.62 -2.26 2.16
CA HIS A 32 -2.61 -1.87 3.57
C HIS A 32 -1.39 -0.98 3.88
N ASP A 33 -1.41 -0.23 4.99
CA ASP A 33 -0.27 0.57 5.51
C ASP A 33 0.32 1.63 4.56
N ILE A 34 -0.55 2.33 3.82
CA ILE A 34 -0.12 3.34 2.84
C ILE A 34 0.34 4.68 3.45
N THR A 35 0.30 4.83 4.77
CA THR A 35 0.76 6.04 5.46
C THR A 35 2.12 5.84 6.14
N PRO A 36 2.91 6.92 6.35
CA PRO A 36 4.14 6.82 7.13
C PRO A 36 3.85 6.34 8.55
N HIS A 37 4.63 5.37 9.01
CA HIS A 37 4.54 4.85 10.37
C HIS A 37 5.46 5.66 11.30
N ASP A 38 4.92 6.11 12.42
CA ASP A 38 5.71 6.75 13.46
C ASP A 38 6.51 5.72 14.28
N ARG A 39 7.35 6.22 15.19
CA ARG A 39 8.20 5.35 16.04
C ARG A 39 7.43 4.57 17.10
N THR A 40 6.16 4.90 17.35
CA THR A 40 5.33 4.15 18.30
C THR A 40 4.74 2.91 17.66
N HIS A 41 4.36 3.01 16.38
CA HIS A 41 3.76 1.93 15.61
C HIS A 41 4.78 1.08 14.85
N ASP A 42 5.87 1.69 14.38
CA ASP A 42 7.01 0.99 13.77
C ASP A 42 8.35 1.50 14.32
N PRO A 43 8.76 1.05 15.52
CA PRO A 43 9.99 1.50 16.15
C PRO A 43 11.26 1.21 15.34
N LYS A 44 11.20 0.22 14.43
CA LYS A 44 12.34 -0.24 13.64
C LYS A 44 12.33 0.29 12.20
N GLY A 45 11.26 0.95 11.77
CA GLY A 45 11.13 1.49 10.41
C GLY A 45 11.14 0.39 9.33
N VAL A 46 10.56 -0.78 9.63
CA VAL A 46 10.52 -1.93 8.72
C VAL A 46 9.36 -1.88 7.73
N VAL A 47 8.29 -1.14 8.05
CA VAL A 47 7.11 -0.96 7.19
C VAL A 47 7.43 0.08 6.14
N ARG A 48 7.49 -0.36 4.88
CA ARG A 48 7.90 0.45 3.72
C ARG A 48 6.87 0.41 2.59
N VAL A 49 5.62 0.05 2.91
CA VAL A 49 4.52 0.00 1.93
C VAL A 49 4.24 1.38 1.34
N VAL A 50 4.26 2.42 2.17
CA VAL A 50 4.08 3.83 1.77
C VAL A 50 5.05 4.26 0.65
N ASP A 51 6.27 3.73 0.63
CA ASP A 51 7.24 4.09 -0.41
C ASP A 51 6.85 3.51 -1.76
N PHE A 52 6.47 2.23 -1.78
CA PHE A 52 6.01 1.58 -3.00
C PHE A 52 4.67 2.15 -3.47
N TRP A 53 3.76 2.45 -2.54
CA TRP A 53 2.50 3.11 -2.84
C TRP A 53 2.72 4.46 -3.54
N ASN A 54 3.59 5.32 -2.99
CA ASN A 54 3.90 6.62 -3.59
C ASN A 54 4.60 6.50 -4.95
N GLU A 55 5.36 5.44 -5.19
CA GLU A 55 6.01 5.18 -6.48
C GLU A 55 4.98 4.92 -7.60
N ILE A 56 3.91 4.16 -7.32
CA ILE A 56 3.02 3.67 -8.37
C ILE A 56 1.69 4.43 -8.48
N LYS A 57 1.18 5.02 -7.38
CA LYS A 57 -0.23 5.48 -7.32
C LYS A 57 -0.60 6.49 -8.41
N GLU A 58 0.31 7.37 -8.81
CA GLU A 58 0.06 8.39 -9.83
C GLU A 58 -0.10 7.82 -11.25
N SER A 59 0.32 6.57 -11.47
CA SER A 59 0.13 5.87 -12.75
C SER A 59 -1.28 5.30 -12.93
N TYR A 60 -2.14 5.41 -11.90
CA TYR A 60 -3.47 4.85 -11.88
C TYR A 60 -4.49 5.88 -11.43
N ARG A 61 -5.77 5.62 -11.72
CA ARG A 61 -6.83 6.21 -10.91
C ARG A 61 -6.74 5.56 -9.53
N TYR A 62 -6.73 6.36 -8.46
CA TYR A 62 -6.60 5.85 -7.11
C TYR A 62 -7.53 6.53 -6.10
N LEU A 63 -7.69 5.88 -4.94
CA LEU A 63 -8.36 6.39 -3.75
C LEU A 63 -7.50 6.07 -2.53
N GLU A 64 -7.32 7.04 -1.63
CA GLU A 64 -6.70 6.83 -0.32
C GLU A 64 -7.78 6.94 0.75
N ILE A 65 -7.92 5.91 1.58
CA ILE A 65 -8.84 5.84 2.70
C ILE A 65 -8.01 5.93 3.97
N VAL A 66 -7.94 7.13 4.54
CA VAL A 66 -7.18 7.45 5.75
C VAL A 66 -8.08 8.25 6.68
N GLU A 67 -8.38 7.72 7.86
CA GLU A 67 -9.28 8.37 8.84
C GLU A 67 -8.65 9.64 9.42
N ASP A 68 -7.45 9.52 10.02
CA ASP A 68 -6.70 10.67 10.52
C ASP A 68 -5.21 10.54 10.18
N LYS A 69 -4.65 11.52 9.48
CA LYS A 69 -3.20 11.58 9.18
C LYS A 69 -2.33 11.66 10.44
N LYS A 70 -2.90 12.06 11.58
CA LYS A 70 -2.21 12.11 12.88
C LYS A 70 -2.25 10.79 13.64
N GLN A 71 -2.97 9.77 13.15
CA GLN A 71 -3.03 8.45 13.80
C GLN A 71 -1.67 7.73 13.79
N GLY A 72 -0.77 8.13 12.89
CA GLY A 72 0.64 7.73 12.91
C GLY A 72 0.96 6.40 12.23
N TRP A 73 -0.01 5.73 11.59
CA TRP A 73 0.18 4.48 10.82
C TRP A 73 -1.10 4.07 10.06
N GLY A 74 -1.05 2.99 9.27
CA GLY A 74 -2.22 2.38 8.63
C GLY A 74 -2.66 3.03 7.32
N GLY A 75 -3.97 2.96 7.06
CA GLY A 75 -4.63 3.48 5.85
C GLY A 75 -4.71 2.46 4.72
N ILE A 76 -5.70 2.63 3.84
CA ILE A 76 -5.91 1.77 2.66
C ILE A 76 -5.74 2.59 1.38
N GLY A 77 -4.81 2.17 0.52
CA GLY A 77 -4.71 2.69 -0.85
C GLY A 77 -5.43 1.76 -1.81
N VAL A 78 -6.19 2.31 -2.76
CA VAL A 78 -6.91 1.54 -3.77
C VAL A 78 -6.53 2.05 -5.15
N LEU A 79 -6.06 1.17 -6.02
CA LEU A 79 -5.87 1.42 -7.46
C LEU A 79 -7.05 0.83 -8.23
N PHE A 80 -7.53 1.56 -9.22
CA PHE A 80 -8.53 1.08 -10.17
C PHE A 80 -7.81 0.67 -11.47
N VAL A 81 -7.98 -0.60 -11.85
CA VAL A 81 -7.36 -1.23 -13.04
C VAL A 81 -8.40 -1.75 -14.01
#